data_AF-A0A5C7BUM2-F1
#
_entry.id   AF-A0A5C7BUM2-F1
#
_cell.length_a   1.000
_cell.length_b   1.000
_cell.length_c   1.000
_cell.angle_alpha   90.00
_cell.angle_beta   90.00
_cell.angle_gamma   90.00
#
_symmetry.space_group_name_H-M   'P 1'
#
loop_
_entity.id
_entity.type
_entity.pdbx_description
1 polymer ?
#
loop_
_entity_poly.entity_id
_entity_poly.type
_entity_poly.pdbx_seq_one_letter_code
_entity_poly.pdbx_strand_id
1 'polypeptide(L)'
;MTMQTIAHFLRSRQIEPKSILSQVLDEFEEKTALFPEGSPVCPELLALGCAKYRECNTADGYRVLYSQQRVENAGVIHVHAVLSQKQHIASLLFNRILEWQ
;
A
#
# COMPACT_ATOMS: atom_id res chain seq x y z
N MET A 1 -6.82 -2.53 -2.44
CA MET A 1 -8.05 -2.59 -1.62
C MET A 1 -8.00 -1.48 -0.59
N THR A 2 -9.12 -1.11 0.02
CA THR A 2 -9.07 -0.26 1.22
C THR A 2 -8.78 -1.14 2.45
N MET A 3 -8.24 -0.56 3.51
CA MET A 3 -8.04 -1.28 4.78
C MET A 3 -9.35 -1.89 5.31
N GLN A 4 -10.50 -1.29 4.98
CA GLN A 4 -11.82 -1.81 5.31
C GLN A 4 -12.11 -3.15 4.63
N THR A 5 -11.75 -3.31 3.35
CA THR A 5 -11.92 -4.58 2.64
C THR A 5 -11.04 -5.68 3.25
N ILE A 6 -9.80 -5.34 3.65
CA ILE A 6 -8.90 -6.28 4.35
C ILE A 6 -9.52 -6.67 5.70
N ALA A 7 -9.99 -5.70 6.47
CA ALA A 7 -10.60 -5.94 7.76
C ALA A 7 -11.86 -6.81 7.66
N HIS A 8 -12.69 -6.59 6.64
CA HIS A 8 -13.86 -7.41 6.36
C HIS A 8 -13.47 -8.87 6.06
N PHE A 9 -12.48 -9.08 5.18
CA PHE A 9 -11.97 -10.40 4.85
C PHE A 9 -11.39 -11.13 6.08
N LEU A 10 -10.58 -10.46 6.88
CA LEU A 10 -10.02 -11.04 8.11
C LEU A 10 -11.12 -11.44 9.11
N ARG A 11 -12.12 -10.58 9.31
CA ARG A 11 -13.29 -10.89 10.16
C ARG A 11 -14.09 -12.09 9.66
N SER A 12 -14.28 -12.21 8.34
CA SER A 12 -14.97 -13.39 7.76
C SER A 12 -14.24 -14.71 8.03
N ARG A 13 -12.94 -14.64 8.35
CA ARG A 13 -12.10 -15.78 8.73
C ARG A 13 -11.87 -15.88 10.23
N GLN A 14 -12.61 -15.11 11.04
CA GLN A 14 -12.47 -15.05 12.50
C GLN A 14 -11.07 -14.61 12.97
N ILE A 15 -10.37 -13.81 12.15
CA ILE A 15 -9.07 -13.23 12.49
C ILE A 15 -9.28 -11.77 12.90
N GLU A 16 -8.69 -11.38 14.04
CA GLU A 16 -8.74 -10.00 14.51
C GLU A 16 -7.94 -9.08 13.57
N PRO A 17 -8.57 -8.10 12.88
CA PRO A 17 -7.88 -7.31 11.87
C PRO A 17 -6.87 -6.32 12.42
N LYS A 18 -7.13 -5.81 13.64
CA LYS A 18 -6.37 -4.69 14.19
C LYS A 18 -4.90 -5.04 14.35
N SER A 19 -4.58 -6.21 14.89
CA SER A 19 -3.20 -6.65 15.10
C SER A 19 -2.45 -6.76 13.78
N ILE A 20 -3.06 -7.40 12.77
CA ILE A 20 -2.46 -7.57 11.44
C ILE A 20 -2.23 -6.23 10.76
N LEU A 21 -3.22 -5.34 10.78
CA LEU A 21 -3.10 -4.02 10.15
C LEU A 21 -2.07 -3.15 10.86
N SER A 22 -2.00 -3.19 12.19
CA SER A 22 -0.96 -2.49 12.96
C SER A 22 0.42 -3.01 12.59
N GLN A 23 0.63 -4.33 12.56
CA GLN A 23 1.93 -4.90 12.20
C GLN A 23 2.39 -4.50 10.79
N VAL A 24 1.46 -4.49 9.81
CA VAL A 24 1.74 -4.03 8.45
C VAL A 24 2.16 -2.56 8.42
N LEU A 25 1.52 -1.71 9.22
CA LEU A 25 1.84 -0.29 9.30
C LEU A 25 3.16 -0.05 10.03
N ASP A 26 3.39 -0.72 11.16
CA ASP A 26 4.62 -0.62 11.94
C ASP A 26 5.84 -1.02 11.09
N GLU A 27 5.76 -2.14 10.37
CA GLU A 27 6.84 -2.60 9.48
C GLU A 27 7.06 -1.63 8.30
N PHE A 28 5.97 -1.06 7.76
CA PHE A 28 6.05 -0.06 6.70
C PHE A 28 6.73 1.22 7.18
N GLU A 29 6.34 1.71 8.36
CA GLU A 29 6.91 2.91 8.97
C GLU A 29 8.39 2.70 9.31
N GLU A 30 8.78 1.55 9.86
CA GLU A 30 10.17 1.21 10.14
C GLU A 30 11.03 1.23 8.86
N LYS A 31 10.55 0.56 7.80
CA LYS A 31 11.27 0.49 6.51
C LYS A 31 11.41 1.85 5.85
N THR A 32 10.37 2.69 5.93
CA THR A 32 10.35 3.97 5.22
C THR A 32 10.90 5.13 6.03
N ALA A 33 11.00 5.03 7.35
CA ALA A 33 11.55 6.09 8.21
C ALA A 33 13.02 6.39 7.89
N LEU A 34 13.81 5.36 7.57
CA LEU A 34 15.24 5.51 7.28
C LEU A 34 15.53 5.83 5.81
N PHE A 35 14.89 5.10 4.89
CA PHE A 35 15.14 5.25 3.47
C PHE A 35 13.86 5.01 2.65
N PRO A 36 13.00 6.04 2.53
CA PRO A 36 11.76 5.95 1.77
C PRO A 36 11.95 5.48 0.33
N GLU A 37 13.09 5.77 -0.30
CA GLU A 37 13.42 5.41 -1.68
C GLU A 37 13.92 3.96 -1.83
N GLY A 38 14.12 3.25 -0.71
CA GLY A 38 14.58 1.86 -0.69
C GLY A 38 13.59 0.87 -1.28
N SER A 39 12.29 1.17 -1.21
CA SER A 39 11.30 0.33 -1.89
C SER A 39 11.26 0.64 -3.39
N PRO A 40 11.16 -0.38 -4.25
CA PRO A 40 11.17 -0.18 -5.69
C PRO A 40 9.96 0.63 -6.16
N VAL A 41 10.12 1.28 -7.32
CA VAL A 41 8.98 1.81 -8.08
C VAL A 41 8.08 0.64 -8.44
N CYS A 42 6.77 0.82 -8.28
CA CYS A 42 5.80 -0.22 -8.54
C CYS A 42 5.85 -0.65 -10.02
N PRO A 43 6.21 -1.90 -10.34
CA PRO A 43 6.38 -2.35 -11.72
C PRO A 43 5.09 -2.26 -12.55
N GLU A 44 3.95 -2.59 -11.95
CA GLU A 44 2.65 -2.56 -12.63
C GLU A 44 2.26 -1.13 -13.03
N LEU A 45 2.53 -0.14 -12.18
CA LEU A 45 2.27 1.27 -12.50
C LEU A 45 3.32 1.87 -13.42
N LEU A 46 4.58 1.43 -13.31
CA LEU A 46 5.65 1.83 -14.20
C LEU A 46 5.36 1.37 -15.64
N ALA A 47 4.83 0.16 -15.82
CA ALA A 47 4.39 -0.35 -17.11
C ALA A 47 3.28 0.51 -17.76
N LEU A 48 2.52 1.25 -16.95
CA LEU A 48 1.52 2.23 -17.39
C LEU A 48 2.12 3.65 -17.57
N GLY A 49 3.44 3.80 -17.48
CA GLY A 49 4.13 5.08 -17.58
C GLY A 49 4.16 5.89 -16.28
N CYS A 50 3.76 5.31 -15.14
CA CYS A 50 3.68 6.01 -13.87
C CYS A 50 4.80 5.61 -12.90
N ALA A 51 5.89 6.38 -12.89
CA ALA A 51 7.05 6.13 -12.04
C ALA A 51 6.97 6.73 -10.62
N LYS A 52 5.87 7.41 -10.29
CA LYS A 52 5.72 8.14 -9.01
C LYS A 52 5.52 7.23 -7.80
N TYR A 53 4.93 6.05 -8.00
CA TYR A 53 4.46 5.20 -6.93
C TYR A 53 5.45 4.07 -6.63
N ARG A 54 5.65 3.79 -5.36
CA ARG A 54 6.53 2.73 -4.84
C ARG A 54 5.71 1.70 -4.07
N GLU A 55 6.22 0.47 -4.02
CA GLU A 55 5.57 -0.62 -3.29
C GLU A 55 6.52 -1.20 -2.22
N CYS A 56 6.10 -1.12 -0.96
CA CYS A 56 6.80 -1.73 0.17
C CYS A 56 6.13 -3.06 0.52
N ASN A 57 6.86 -4.16 0.35
CA ASN A 57 6.40 -5.49 0.72
C ASN A 57 6.66 -5.74 2.21
N THR A 58 5.65 -6.20 2.93
CA THR A 58 5.74 -6.60 4.34
C THR A 58 5.90 -8.11 4.48
N ALA A 59 6.40 -8.56 5.64
CA ALA A 59 6.65 -9.98 5.92
C ALA A 59 5.36 -10.83 5.86
N ASP A 60 4.23 -10.25 6.26
CA ASP A 60 2.93 -10.94 6.33
C ASP A 60 2.19 -11.05 4.97
N GLY A 61 2.91 -10.83 3.86
CA GLY A 61 2.35 -11.00 2.52
C GLY A 61 1.45 -9.86 2.06
N TYR A 62 1.57 -8.69 2.68
CA TYR A 62 0.96 -7.45 2.20
C TYR A 62 1.98 -6.59 1.44
N ARG A 63 1.46 -5.67 0.64
CA ARG A 63 2.23 -4.59 0.05
C ARG A 63 1.51 -3.27 0.24
N VAL A 64 2.28 -2.27 0.61
CA VAL A 64 1.84 -0.89 0.82
C VAL A 64 2.27 -0.08 -0.40
N LEU A 65 1.30 0.46 -1.11
CA LEU A 65 1.52 1.36 -2.24
C LEU A 65 1.57 2.79 -1.72
N TYR A 66 2.66 3.50 -1.97
CA TYR A 66 2.88 4.86 -1.48
C TYR A 66 3.55 5.75 -2.51
N SER A 67 3.52 7.07 -2.28
CA SER A 67 4.31 8.04 -3.03
C SER A 67 4.95 9.03 -2.06
N GLN A 68 6.06 9.61 -2.48
CA GLN A 68 6.73 10.66 -1.73
C GLN A 68 6.41 12.02 -2.34
N GLN A 69 6.24 13.01 -1.48
CA GLN A 69 6.15 14.41 -1.87
C GLN A 69 7.04 15.22 -0.95
N ARG A 70 7.87 16.10 -1.51
CA ARG A 70 8.61 17.06 -0.71
C ARG A 70 7.71 18.28 -0.52
N VAL A 71 7.41 18.61 0.73
CA VAL A 71 6.69 19.82 1.10
C VAL A 71 7.67 20.67 1.90
N GLU A 72 8.00 21.84 1.35
CA GLU A 72 9.05 22.71 1.88
C GLU A 72 10.39 21.96 2.03
N ASN A 73 10.78 21.66 3.27
CA ASN A 73 12.00 20.95 3.64
C ASN A 73 11.75 19.56 4.26
N ALA A 74 10.49 19.11 4.32
CA ALA A 74 10.13 17.81 4.88
C ALA A 74 9.67 16.85 3.77
N GLY A 75 10.10 15.59 3.87
CA GLY A 75 9.57 14.50 3.06
C GLY A 75 8.25 14.01 3.65
N VAL A 76 7.17 14.06 2.88
CA VAL A 76 5.87 13.51 3.25
C VAL A 76 5.63 12.24 2.44
N ILE A 77 5.29 11.15 3.15
CA ILE A 77 4.92 9.88 2.56
C ILE A 77 3.39 9.81 2.53
N HIS A 78 2.84 9.58 1.35
CA HIS A 78 1.40 9.36 1.16
C HIS A 78 1.15 7.89 0.88
N VAL A 79 0.46 7.21 1.79
CA VAL A 79 -0.01 5.84 1.59
C VAL A 79 -1.29 5.87 0.77
N HIS A 80 -1.28 5.21 -0.39
CA HIS A 80 -2.42 5.16 -1.31
C HIS A 80 -3.25 3.91 -1.12
N ALA A 81 -2.64 2.76 -0.85
CA ALA A 81 -3.37 1.51 -0.67
C ALA A 81 -2.56 0.47 0.10
N VAL A 82 -3.27 -0.41 0.78
CA VAL A 82 -2.74 -1.67 1.31
C VAL A 82 -3.45 -2.81 0.58
N LEU A 83 -2.68 -3.79 0.14
CA LEU A 83 -3.19 -4.92 -0.62
C LEU A 83 -2.38 -6.17 -0.30
N SER A 84 -2.97 -7.35 -0.49
CA SER A 84 -2.17 -8.57 -0.48
C SER A 84 -1.22 -8.55 -1.69
N GLN A 85 -0.01 -9.08 -1.53
CA GLN A 85 0.99 -9.20 -2.61
C GLN A 85 0.47 -9.98 -3.82
N LYS A 86 -0.53 -10.85 -3.63
CA LYS A 86 -1.16 -11.63 -4.70
C LYS A 86 -2.18 -10.85 -5.53
N GLN A 87 -2.55 -9.64 -5.11
CA GLN A 87 -3.57 -8.84 -5.79
C GLN A 87 -2.94 -7.94 -6.84
N HIS A 88 -3.48 -7.96 -8.05
CA HIS A 88 -3.08 -7.07 -9.13
C HIS A 88 -3.52 -5.62 -8.89
N ILE A 89 -2.66 -4.65 -9.27
CA ILE A 89 -2.99 -3.22 -9.21
C ILE A 89 -4.09 -2.87 -10.21
N ALA A 90 -4.13 -3.52 -11.36
CA ALA A 90 -5.17 -3.27 -12.36
C ALA A 90 -6.59 -3.40 -11.77
N SER A 91 -6.84 -4.42 -10.95
CA SER A 91 -8.13 -4.61 -10.27
C SER A 91 -8.42 -3.49 -9.27
N LEU A 92 -7.40 -3.00 -8.55
CA LEU A 92 -7.54 -1.87 -7.64
C LEU A 92 -7.90 -0.58 -8.39
N LEU A 93 -7.22 -0.29 -9.49
CA LEU A 93 -7.47 0.89 -10.32
C LEU A 93 -8.88 0.83 -10.92
N PHE A 94 -9.29 -0.33 -11.44
CA PHE A 94 -10.61 -0.53 -12.00
C PHE A 94 -11.71 -0.26 -10.96
N ASN A 95 -11.59 -0.84 -9.76
CA ASN A 95 -12.56 -0.59 -8.69
C ASN A 95 -12.63 0.90 -8.31
N ARG A 96 -11.50 1.60 -8.27
CA ARG A 96 -11.49 3.05 -7.99
C ARG A 96 -12.21 3.86 -9.06
N ILE A 97 -12.09 3.49 -10.33
CA ILE A 97 -12.82 4.16 -11.42
C ILE A 97 -14.34 3.96 -11.23
N LEU A 98 -14.77 2.76 -10.85
CA LEU A 98 -16.18 2.47 -10.62
C LEU A 98 -16.74 3.18 -9.38
N GLU A 99 -15.94 3.29 -8.32
CA GLU A 99 -16.30 4.02 -7.09
C GLU A 99 -16.40 5.55 -7.29
N TRP A 100 -15.92 6.09 -8.41
CA TRP A 100 -16.00 7.51 -8.75
C TRP A 100 -17.30 7.90 -9.48
N GLN A 101 -18.17 6.94 -9.81
CA GLN A 101 -19.49 7.18 -10.39
C GLN A 101 -20.57 7.21 -9.31
#